data_AF-M1UFF3-F1
#
_entry.id   AF-M1UFF3-F1
#
_cell.length_a   1.000
_cell.length_b   1.000
_cell.length_c   1.000
_cell.angle_alpha   90.00
_cell.angle_beta   90.00
_cell.angle_gamma   90.00
#
_symmetry.space_group_name_H-M   'P 1'
#
loop_
_entity.id
_entity.type
_entity.pdbx_description
1 polymer ?
#
loop_
_entity_poly.entity_id
_entity_poly.type
_entity_poly.pdbx_seq_one_letter_code
_entity_poly.pdbx_strand_id
1 'polypeptide(L)'
;MTYLPQLSGSFTPADRETIQTNIAIHHLTHVRTKAGDVWRVRTPLNEKSVPLNDASAPPSKTRVTYEQVESFGITQKQAESALDDVVKDLTDSGVTITISPSSHRALGEVTQAVANSVERVTGASPIETPAAGQATVAQHEKVAPTQQVNDSESPNSSPQHGGRAHAILSASGASRWLNCPPSARLEEHHPDTTSDAADQGTAAHELAEHKLRQLQGLPTTRPKSPWHDEEMDDYTDAYADCVMAELEAAKQNSPAAFLSIEERLDFSHIVPDGFGTGDAVIIADDTAIIIDLKYGKGVEVSAVENPQMKLYALGALHLYGMIYNIQKIKMVIFQPRRNNTSIFETTVTDLLTWAETVVKPTAELAMAGEGQLTPGSWCGFCKHAPQCTALAAQHFQAIPTTSATSLEPTTPAPDTLTDQQIAQVIEHSAAIKKWLTSVEKHALTQAHNGHTYPGLKLVEGRSVRKWKDEHKVAEIAEAHGIDPWQKKLIGITDMTKLMGKKEFTEQLGDCLIKPEGAPTLVPESDPRPALTPDNAETYFVAIEAA
;
A
#
# COMPACT_ATOMS: atom_id res chain seq x y z
N MET A 1 27.01 23.32 6.83
CA MET A 1 26.82 22.93 8.25
C MET A 1 28.10 22.27 8.75
N THR A 2 28.65 22.70 9.88
CA THR A 2 29.75 21.96 10.54
C THR A 2 29.15 20.73 11.24
N TYR A 3 29.58 19.54 10.82
CA TYR A 3 29.11 18.26 11.35
C TYR A 3 30.12 17.71 12.36
N LEU A 4 29.62 17.19 13.48
CA LEU A 4 30.41 16.64 14.57
C LEU A 4 30.15 15.13 14.66
N PRO A 5 31.11 14.27 14.28
CA PRO A 5 30.95 12.82 14.39
C PRO A 5 30.98 12.39 15.86
N GLN A 6 30.08 11.48 16.25
CA GLN A 6 30.00 10.92 17.61
C GLN A 6 30.07 9.39 17.61
N LEU A 7 29.70 8.74 16.50
CA LEU A 7 29.87 7.30 16.30
C LEU A 7 30.54 7.09 14.94
N SER A 8 31.78 6.63 14.91
CA SER A 8 32.54 6.44 13.66
C SER A 8 33.03 5.00 13.56
N GLY A 9 33.02 4.44 12.36
CA GLY A 9 33.42 3.04 12.15
C GLY A 9 33.10 2.53 10.76
N SER A 10 33.36 1.24 10.54
CA SER A 10 32.81 0.52 9.40
C SER A 10 31.55 -0.19 9.87
N PHE A 11 30.44 0.05 9.19
CA PHE A 11 29.13 -0.49 9.56
C PHE A 11 28.66 -1.53 8.54
N THR A 12 27.96 -2.54 9.04
CA THR A 12 27.32 -3.60 8.25
C THR A 12 25.85 -3.75 8.67
N PRO A 13 25.00 -4.44 7.89
CA PRO A 13 23.63 -4.80 8.30
C PRO A 13 23.52 -5.43 9.69
N ALA A 14 24.53 -6.19 10.12
CA ALA A 14 24.54 -6.83 11.44
C ALA A 14 24.63 -5.82 12.60
N ASP A 15 25.16 -4.62 12.35
CA ASP A 15 25.34 -3.57 13.36
C ASP A 15 24.07 -2.74 13.57
N ARG A 16 22.99 -2.99 12.80
CA ARG A 16 21.75 -2.19 12.79
C ARG A 16 21.23 -1.90 14.19
N GLU A 17 21.07 -2.94 15.01
CA GLU A 17 20.47 -2.80 16.35
C GLU A 17 21.36 -1.93 17.25
N THR A 18 22.67 -2.17 17.23
CA THR A 18 23.66 -1.37 17.95
C THR A 18 23.64 0.09 17.51
N ILE A 19 23.57 0.37 16.20
CA ILE A 19 23.49 1.73 15.67
C ILE A 19 22.16 2.39 16.08
N GLN A 20 21.04 1.67 15.96
CA GLN A 20 19.71 2.13 16.35
C GLN A 20 19.69 2.58 17.81
N THR A 21 20.28 1.78 18.70
CA THR A 21 20.41 2.09 20.12
C THR A 21 21.28 3.33 20.34
N ASN A 22 22.43 3.45 19.66
CA ASN A 22 23.29 4.63 19.77
C ASN A 22 22.62 5.91 19.25
N ILE A 23 21.83 5.82 18.17
CA ILE A 23 21.03 6.94 17.67
C ILE A 23 20.04 7.43 18.73
N ALA A 24 19.36 6.48 19.41
CA ALA A 24 18.39 6.82 20.45
C ALA A 24 19.06 7.41 21.71
N ILE A 25 20.16 6.81 22.17
CA ILE A 25 20.87 7.24 23.40
C ILE A 25 21.56 8.58 23.22
N HIS A 26 22.28 8.77 22.11
CA HIS A 26 23.10 9.96 21.87
C HIS A 26 22.39 11.01 21.01
N HIS A 27 21.10 10.82 20.73
CA HIS A 27 20.29 11.71 19.89
C HIS A 27 20.98 12.05 18.55
N LEU A 28 21.58 11.05 17.91
CA LEU A 28 22.30 11.23 16.64
C LEU A 28 21.30 11.52 15.53
N THR A 29 21.40 12.67 14.90
CA THR A 29 20.40 13.11 13.91
C THR A 29 20.90 13.03 12.48
N HIS A 30 22.21 12.88 12.27
CA HIS A 30 22.83 12.93 10.96
C HIS A 30 23.82 11.78 10.73
N VAL A 31 23.93 11.35 9.48
CA VAL A 31 24.90 10.37 8.99
C VAL A 31 25.82 11.04 7.97
N ARG A 32 27.12 10.77 8.08
CA ARG A 32 28.11 11.13 7.07
C ARG A 32 28.46 9.87 6.28
N THR A 33 28.43 9.99 4.96
CA THR A 33 28.87 8.93 4.05
C THR A 33 30.37 9.04 3.79
N LYS A 34 31.00 7.94 3.37
CA LYS A 34 32.42 7.91 2.95
C LYS A 34 32.74 8.84 1.77
N ALA A 35 31.71 9.29 1.03
CA ALA A 35 31.83 10.29 -0.03
C ALA A 35 31.89 11.74 0.51
N GLY A 36 31.74 11.92 1.82
CA GLY A 36 31.74 13.23 2.49
C GLY A 36 30.35 13.86 2.62
N ASP A 37 29.31 13.29 2.00
CA ASP A 37 27.94 13.80 2.11
C ASP A 37 27.41 13.61 3.54
N VAL A 38 26.73 14.63 4.08
CA VAL A 38 26.06 14.58 5.39
C VAL A 38 24.55 14.68 5.17
N TRP A 39 23.81 13.71 5.71
CA TRP A 39 22.37 13.60 5.57
C TRP A 39 21.71 13.47 6.93
N ARG A 40 20.47 13.95 7.07
CA ARG A 40 19.68 13.67 8.25
C ARG A 40 19.17 12.24 8.20
N VAL A 41 19.23 11.53 9.32
CA VAL A 41 18.82 10.12 9.43
C VAL A 41 17.35 10.05 9.80
N ARG A 42 16.66 9.07 9.20
CA ARG A 42 15.33 8.64 9.62
C ARG A 42 15.44 7.36 10.45
N THR A 43 14.59 7.23 11.46
CA THR A 43 14.46 6.01 12.27
C THR A 43 13.03 5.46 12.17
N PRO A 44 12.82 4.14 12.27
CA PRO A 44 13.84 3.10 12.48
C PRO A 44 14.73 2.87 11.26
N LEU A 45 15.90 2.26 11.47
CA LEU A 45 16.84 1.89 10.42
C LEU A 45 16.35 0.62 9.70
N ASN A 46 16.60 0.53 8.39
CA ASN A 46 16.23 -0.64 7.61
C ASN A 46 17.25 -1.77 7.79
N GLU A 47 16.87 -2.99 7.44
CA GLU A 47 17.75 -4.16 7.59
C GLU A 47 19.09 -4.00 6.86
N LYS A 48 19.08 -3.38 5.67
CA LYS A 48 20.28 -3.26 4.81
C LYS A 48 20.74 -1.82 4.56
N SER A 49 20.07 -0.82 5.14
CA SER A 49 20.37 0.59 4.86
C SER A 49 19.90 1.55 5.95
N VAL A 50 20.51 2.74 5.96
CA VAL A 50 20.11 3.90 6.74
C VAL A 50 19.18 4.78 5.89
N PRO A 51 17.91 4.93 6.26
CA PRO A 51 17.00 5.83 5.55
C PRO A 51 17.34 7.29 5.86
N LEU A 52 17.19 8.16 4.86
CA LEU A 52 17.54 9.58 4.92
C LEU A 52 16.28 10.45 4.94
N ASN A 53 16.33 11.58 5.63
CA ASN A 53 15.22 12.53 5.76
C ASN A 53 15.66 13.94 5.36
N ASP A 54 15.68 14.24 4.06
CA ASP A 54 15.90 15.61 3.60
C ASP A 54 14.90 15.97 2.50
N ALA A 55 13.98 16.88 2.82
CA ALA A 55 12.96 17.41 1.92
C ALA A 55 13.55 18.22 0.74
N SER A 56 14.85 18.54 0.79
CA SER A 56 15.55 19.30 -0.25
C SER A 56 16.41 18.44 -1.20
N ALA A 57 16.47 17.13 -0.99
CA ALA A 57 17.27 16.22 -1.80
C ALA A 57 16.59 15.87 -3.14
N PRO A 58 17.35 15.65 -4.23
CA PRO A 58 16.80 15.09 -5.46
C PRO A 58 16.17 13.71 -5.20
N PRO A 59 15.12 13.31 -5.95
CA PRO A 59 14.29 12.12 -5.68
C PRO A 59 15.01 10.76 -5.74
N SER A 60 16.33 10.73 -5.98
CA SER A 60 17.10 9.51 -6.21
C SER A 60 17.81 8.92 -4.99
N LYS A 61 18.00 9.67 -3.90
CA LYS A 61 18.81 9.20 -2.75
C LYS A 61 18.02 9.28 -1.43
N THR A 62 17.11 8.33 -1.26
CA THR A 62 16.28 8.19 -0.05
C THR A 62 16.94 7.38 1.07
N ARG A 63 18.05 6.69 0.78
CA ARG A 63 18.77 5.82 1.72
C ARG A 63 20.26 5.69 1.36
N VAL A 64 21.08 5.26 2.32
CA VAL A 64 22.48 4.85 2.13
C VAL A 64 22.71 3.48 2.75
N THR A 65 23.48 2.62 2.09
CA THR A 65 23.85 1.31 2.64
C THR A 65 24.80 1.48 3.84
N TYR A 66 24.80 0.53 4.78
CA TYR A 66 25.69 0.61 5.96
C TYR A 66 27.16 0.71 5.57
N GLU A 67 27.55 0.03 4.49
CA GLU A 67 28.91 0.03 3.96
C GLU A 67 29.35 1.40 3.44
N GLN A 68 28.39 2.25 3.06
CA GLN A 68 28.62 3.63 2.61
C GLN A 68 28.73 4.62 3.76
N VAL A 69 28.36 4.23 4.99
CA VAL A 69 28.41 5.09 6.16
C VAL A 69 29.83 5.20 6.69
N GLU A 70 30.25 6.42 7.00
CA GLU A 70 31.51 6.74 7.68
C GLU A 70 31.27 7.00 9.17
N SER A 71 30.25 7.80 9.50
CA SER A 71 29.94 8.15 10.89
C SER A 71 28.48 8.59 11.08
N PHE A 72 27.99 8.54 12.32
CA PHE A 72 26.79 9.20 12.80
C PHE A 72 27.13 10.32 13.79
N GLY A 73 26.32 11.37 13.83
CA GLY A 73 26.62 12.58 14.56
C GLY A 73 25.50 13.62 14.58
N ILE A 74 25.86 14.81 15.02
CA ILE A 74 24.97 15.98 15.11
C ILE A 74 25.61 17.19 14.42
N THR A 75 24.84 18.24 14.21
CA THR A 75 25.39 19.52 13.70
C THR A 75 25.88 20.40 14.84
N GLN A 76 26.87 21.26 14.57
CA GLN A 76 27.39 22.21 15.56
C GLN A 76 26.29 23.09 16.17
N LYS A 77 25.30 23.52 15.37
CA LYS A 77 24.15 24.30 15.86
C LYS A 77 23.30 23.53 16.89
N GLN A 78 23.15 22.21 16.70
CA GLN A 78 22.44 21.37 17.67
C GLN A 78 23.28 21.14 18.92
N ALA A 79 24.60 21.00 18.79
CA ALA A 79 25.50 20.90 19.94
C ALA A 79 25.51 22.17 20.79
N GLU A 80 25.50 23.35 20.15
CA GLU A 80 25.40 24.66 20.81
C GLU A 80 24.05 24.83 21.53
N SER A 81 22.94 24.47 20.88
CA SER A 81 21.60 24.50 21.50
C SER A 81 21.50 23.59 22.72
N ALA A 82 22.04 22.37 22.65
CA ALA A 82 22.03 21.44 23.77
C ALA A 82 22.89 21.96 24.95
N LEU A 83 23.98 22.67 24.65
CA LEU A 83 24.81 23.32 25.67
C LEU A 83 24.05 24.47 26.35
N ASP A 84 23.33 25.29 25.58
CA ASP A 84 22.52 26.38 26.12
C ASP A 84 21.40 25.86 27.04
N ASP A 85 20.75 24.75 26.69
CA ASP A 85 19.73 24.11 27.52
C ASP A 85 20.32 23.58 28.84
N VAL A 86 21.49 22.93 28.79
CA VAL A 86 22.19 22.45 30.00
C VAL A 86 22.64 23.61 30.88
N VAL A 87 23.19 24.67 30.29
CA VAL A 87 23.58 25.88 31.03
C VAL A 87 22.36 26.48 31.72
N LYS A 88 21.24 26.60 31.00
CA LYS A 88 19.97 27.11 31.52
C LYS A 88 19.48 26.29 32.71
N ASP A 89 19.39 24.97 32.58
CA ASP A 89 18.96 24.07 33.66
C ASP A 89 19.84 24.17 34.91
N LEU A 90 21.15 24.34 34.73
CA LEU A 90 22.09 24.53 35.82
C LEU A 90 21.93 25.91 36.48
N THR A 91 21.70 26.98 35.71
CA THR A 91 21.35 28.30 36.28
C THR A 91 20.02 28.28 37.02
N ASP A 92 19.00 27.61 36.50
CA ASP A 92 17.69 27.47 37.13
C ASP A 92 17.77 26.64 38.42
N SER A 93 18.77 25.75 38.51
CA SER A 93 19.11 24.99 39.72
C SER A 93 20.02 25.76 40.71
N GLY A 94 20.29 27.06 40.46
CA GLY A 94 21.06 27.94 41.34
C GLY A 94 22.59 27.85 41.18
N VAL A 95 23.09 27.18 40.14
CA VAL A 95 24.53 27.06 39.86
C VAL A 95 24.95 28.16 38.89
N THR A 96 25.87 29.04 39.31
CA THR A 96 26.40 30.10 38.44
C THR A 96 27.61 29.58 37.65
N ILE A 97 27.49 29.53 36.32
CA ILE A 97 28.56 29.10 35.41
C ILE A 97 29.09 30.31 34.64
N THR A 98 30.40 30.57 34.74
CA THR A 98 31.07 31.62 33.96
C THR A 98 31.89 30.96 32.85
N ILE A 99 31.41 31.02 31.60
CA ILE A 99 32.12 30.49 30.44
C ILE A 99 32.96 31.62 29.83
N SER A 100 34.28 31.46 29.79
CA SER A 100 35.18 32.49 29.22
C SER A 100 35.21 32.43 27.68
N PRO A 101 35.20 33.58 26.96
CA PRO A 101 35.01 33.64 25.50
C PRO A 101 36.10 32.95 24.67
N SER A 102 37.24 32.62 25.28
CA SER A 102 38.38 31.97 24.62
C SER A 102 38.25 30.45 24.45
N SER A 103 37.11 29.85 24.84
CA SER A 103 36.94 28.38 24.87
C SER A 103 36.15 27.80 23.67
N HIS A 104 35.66 28.64 22.76
CA HIS A 104 34.88 28.19 21.58
C HIS A 104 35.68 27.35 20.55
N ARG A 105 36.97 27.09 20.79
CA ARG A 105 37.83 26.28 19.90
C ARG A 105 38.10 24.85 20.37
N ALA A 106 37.54 24.39 21.48
CA ALA A 106 37.70 23.02 21.97
C ALA A 106 36.37 22.40 22.44
N LEU A 107 35.37 22.37 21.54
CA LEU A 107 34.02 21.85 21.81
C LEU A 107 33.95 20.32 22.06
N GLY A 108 35.04 19.58 21.82
CA GLY A 108 35.13 18.15 22.15
C GLY A 108 35.59 17.85 23.58
N GLU A 109 36.34 18.75 24.21
CA GLU A 109 36.89 18.54 25.56
C GLU A 109 35.94 19.05 26.66
N VAL A 110 35.11 20.06 26.33
CA VAL A 110 34.17 20.67 27.29
C VAL A 110 32.99 19.74 27.61
N THR A 111 32.49 18.96 26.65
CA THR A 111 31.40 17.99 26.88
C THR A 111 31.82 16.86 27.82
N GLN A 112 33.07 16.40 27.70
CA GLN A 112 33.64 15.39 28.60
C GLN A 112 33.91 15.98 30.01
N ALA A 113 34.35 17.24 30.11
CA ALA A 113 34.60 17.90 31.38
C ALA A 113 33.32 18.21 32.18
N VAL A 114 32.22 18.53 31.47
CA VAL A 114 30.89 18.73 32.07
C VAL A 114 30.28 17.39 32.50
N ALA A 115 30.39 16.33 31.68
CA ALA A 115 29.98 14.98 32.06
C ALA A 115 30.72 14.45 33.30
N ASN A 116 32.04 14.62 33.36
CA ASN A 116 32.86 14.21 34.52
C ASN A 116 32.59 15.06 35.79
N SER A 117 32.04 16.27 35.65
CA SER A 117 31.66 17.11 36.79
C SER A 117 30.30 16.73 37.37
N VAL A 118 29.37 16.23 36.53
CA VAL A 118 28.09 15.65 36.97
C VAL A 118 28.31 14.32 37.71
N GLU A 119 29.29 13.52 37.29
CA GLU A 119 29.67 12.26 37.94
C GLU A 119 30.10 12.42 39.41
N ARG A 120 30.74 13.55 39.76
CA ARG A 120 31.12 13.87 41.16
C ARG A 120 29.93 14.27 42.04
N VAL A 121 28.79 14.60 41.46
CA VAL A 121 27.60 15.08 42.17
C VAL A 121 26.56 13.98 42.35
N THR A 122 26.50 12.98 41.46
CA THR A 122 25.43 11.96 41.45
C THR A 122 25.88 10.52 41.71
N GLY A 123 27.19 10.23 41.68
CA GLY A 123 27.75 8.96 42.18
C GLY A 123 27.36 7.67 41.43
N ALA A 124 26.92 7.75 40.18
CA ALA A 124 26.59 6.58 39.35
C ALA A 124 27.63 6.41 38.23
N SER A 125 28.37 5.29 38.25
CA SER A 125 29.32 4.91 37.18
C SER A 125 28.62 4.17 36.03
N PRO A 126 29.09 4.32 34.77
CA PRO A 126 28.70 3.46 33.67
C PRO A 126 29.32 2.06 33.82
N ILE A 127 28.52 1.02 33.53
CA ILE A 127 28.96 -0.37 33.46
C ILE A 127 29.73 -0.57 32.14
N GLU A 128 30.99 -0.97 32.22
CA GLU A 128 31.79 -1.43 31.08
C GLU A 128 31.25 -2.75 30.51
N THR A 129 31.29 -2.88 29.19
CA THR A 129 30.99 -4.12 28.47
C THR A 129 32.12 -5.14 28.70
N PRO A 130 31.86 -6.40 29.11
CA PRO A 130 32.89 -7.42 29.09
C PRO A 130 33.00 -8.07 27.71
N ALA A 131 34.24 -8.22 27.26
CA ALA A 131 34.63 -9.00 26.10
C ALA A 131 34.32 -10.50 26.29
N ALA A 132 34.20 -11.20 25.15
CA ALA A 132 33.92 -12.63 25.05
C ALA A 132 34.79 -13.52 25.95
N GLY A 133 34.15 -14.46 26.68
CA GLY A 133 34.81 -15.50 27.46
C GLY A 133 33.83 -16.48 28.09
N GLN A 134 34.14 -17.77 28.03
CA GLN A 134 33.30 -18.94 28.32
C GLN A 134 32.99 -19.18 29.82
N ALA A 135 31.92 -19.96 30.04
CA ALA A 135 31.74 -21.03 31.05
C ALA A 135 30.85 -20.83 32.31
N THR A 136 29.81 -21.68 32.34
CA THR A 136 29.30 -22.55 33.44
C THR A 136 28.53 -22.03 34.66
N VAL A 137 27.25 -22.47 34.72
CA VAL A 137 26.47 -23.13 35.81
C VAL A 137 26.61 -22.64 37.26
N ALA A 138 25.48 -22.19 37.86
CA ALA A 138 25.00 -22.66 39.17
C ALA A 138 23.52 -22.26 39.42
N GLN A 139 22.72 -23.26 39.77
CA GLN A 139 21.35 -23.16 40.28
C GLN A 139 21.33 -22.57 41.69
N HIS A 140 20.26 -21.86 42.09
CA HIS A 140 19.77 -21.88 43.47
C HIS A 140 18.24 -21.72 43.50
N GLU A 141 17.60 -22.75 44.05
CA GLU A 141 16.20 -22.82 44.44
C GLU A 141 15.84 -21.75 45.49
N LYS A 142 14.60 -21.26 45.44
CA LYS A 142 13.82 -20.99 46.65
C LYS A 142 12.32 -21.19 46.39
N VAL A 143 11.74 -21.99 47.27
CA VAL A 143 10.39 -22.57 47.27
C VAL A 143 9.37 -21.61 47.91
N ALA A 144 8.27 -21.37 47.19
CA ALA A 144 6.83 -21.27 47.55
C ALA A 144 6.35 -20.47 48.80
N PRO A 145 5.09 -19.96 48.84
CA PRO A 145 3.91 -20.84 48.84
C PRO A 145 2.77 -20.45 47.88
N THR A 146 2.00 -21.50 47.62
CA THR A 146 0.85 -21.72 46.76
C THR A 146 -0.39 -20.89 47.12
N GLN A 147 -1.07 -20.34 46.10
CA GLN A 147 -2.53 -20.20 46.09
C GLN A 147 -3.07 -20.63 44.71
N GLN A 148 -3.92 -21.64 44.73
CA GLN A 148 -4.61 -22.17 43.56
C GLN A 148 -5.77 -21.26 43.19
N VAL A 149 -5.77 -20.74 41.95
CA VAL A 149 -6.98 -20.29 41.27
C VAL A 149 -6.90 -20.80 39.83
N ASN A 150 -7.97 -21.46 39.39
CA ASN A 150 -8.15 -22.00 38.05
C ASN A 150 -8.32 -20.88 37.03
N ASP A 151 -7.41 -20.74 36.07
CA ASP A 151 -7.61 -19.92 34.87
C ASP A 151 -7.51 -20.80 33.62
N SER A 152 -8.67 -21.09 33.04
CA SER A 152 -8.82 -21.49 31.64
C SER A 152 -8.91 -20.24 30.77
N GLU A 153 -8.09 -20.21 29.72
CA GLU A 153 -8.12 -19.32 28.55
C GLU A 153 -7.69 -17.85 28.75
N SER A 154 -6.46 -17.56 28.33
CA SER A 154 -5.98 -16.19 28.08
C SER A 154 -6.45 -15.69 26.70
N PRO A 155 -7.05 -14.49 26.59
CA PRO A 155 -7.41 -13.91 25.30
C PRO A 155 -6.25 -13.02 24.82
N ASN A 156 -5.31 -13.58 24.06
CA ASN A 156 -4.30 -12.75 23.40
C ASN A 156 -3.88 -13.34 22.05
N SER A 157 -4.81 -13.29 21.11
CA SER A 157 -4.52 -13.40 19.68
C SER A 157 -5.44 -12.45 18.94
N SER A 158 -4.86 -11.43 18.31
CA SER A 158 -5.58 -10.58 17.35
C SER A 158 -6.27 -11.47 16.30
N PRO A 159 -7.56 -11.27 15.98
CA PRO A 159 -8.25 -12.15 15.05
C PRO A 159 -7.71 -11.97 13.63
N GLN A 160 -7.26 -13.07 13.03
CA GLN A 160 -6.88 -13.18 11.61
C GLN A 160 -7.98 -12.55 10.72
N HIS A 161 -7.59 -11.70 9.77
CA HIS A 161 -8.51 -10.95 8.93
C HIS A 161 -9.38 -11.83 8.00
N GLY A 162 -8.97 -13.07 7.72
CA GLY A 162 -9.67 -13.98 6.81
C GLY A 162 -10.95 -14.66 7.34
N GLY A 163 -11.32 -14.45 8.61
CA GLY A 163 -12.41 -15.21 9.27
C GLY A 163 -13.57 -14.40 9.84
N ARG A 164 -13.67 -13.09 9.57
CA ARG A 164 -14.72 -12.24 10.17
C ARG A 164 -16.04 -12.39 9.40
N ALA A 165 -17.16 -12.55 10.13
CA ALA A 165 -18.49 -12.50 9.54
C ALA A 165 -18.68 -11.14 8.83
N HIS A 166 -18.83 -11.15 7.51
CA HIS A 166 -19.07 -9.93 6.74
C HIS A 166 -20.54 -9.54 6.87
N ALA A 167 -20.80 -8.31 7.30
CA ALA A 167 -22.14 -7.73 7.21
C ALA A 167 -22.60 -7.77 5.74
N ILE A 168 -23.87 -8.10 5.51
CA ILE A 168 -24.48 -8.14 4.17
C ILE A 168 -24.24 -6.80 3.45
N LEU A 169 -24.39 -5.70 4.18
CA LEU A 169 -24.11 -4.35 3.72
C LEU A 169 -22.76 -3.84 4.22
N SER A 170 -21.69 -4.59 3.93
CA SER A 170 -20.32 -4.18 4.28
C SER A 170 -19.94 -2.83 3.67
N ALA A 171 -19.07 -2.08 4.36
CA ALA A 171 -18.57 -0.78 3.88
C ALA A 171 -17.80 -0.90 2.55
N SER A 172 -16.96 -1.93 2.40
CA SER A 172 -16.22 -2.19 1.16
C SER A 172 -17.14 -2.59 -0.02
N GLY A 173 -18.33 -3.11 0.27
CA GLY A 173 -19.39 -3.38 -0.71
C GLY A 173 -20.29 -2.17 -1.01
N ALA A 174 -20.12 -1.03 -0.34
CA ALA A 174 -21.08 0.07 -0.36
C ALA A 174 -21.33 0.69 -1.72
N SER A 175 -20.28 0.87 -2.53
CA SER A 175 -20.45 1.33 -3.91
C SER A 175 -21.42 0.45 -4.69
N ARG A 176 -21.48 -0.86 -4.41
CA ARG A 176 -22.34 -1.80 -5.13
C ARG A 176 -23.77 -1.79 -4.60
N TRP A 177 -23.98 -1.98 -3.30
CA TRP A 177 -25.34 -2.03 -2.75
C TRP A 177 -26.04 -0.66 -2.73
N LEU A 178 -25.30 0.46 -2.74
CA LEU A 178 -25.92 1.78 -2.93
C LEU A 178 -26.42 2.02 -4.35
N ASN A 179 -25.73 1.48 -5.36
CA ASN A 179 -26.12 1.67 -6.76
C ASN A 179 -27.06 0.58 -7.29
N CYS A 180 -27.00 -0.62 -6.71
CA CYS A 180 -27.80 -1.78 -7.09
C CYS A 180 -28.26 -2.53 -5.82
N PRO A 181 -29.27 -2.03 -5.10
CA PRO A 181 -29.67 -2.56 -3.79
C PRO A 181 -29.98 -4.08 -3.78
N PRO A 182 -30.69 -4.66 -4.78
CA PRO A 182 -30.95 -6.10 -4.80
C PRO A 182 -29.69 -6.97 -4.84
N SER A 183 -28.54 -6.42 -5.29
CA SER A 183 -27.28 -7.18 -5.37
C SER A 183 -26.85 -7.73 -4.02
N ALA A 184 -27.13 -7.01 -2.92
CA ALA A 184 -26.75 -7.43 -1.57
C ALA A 184 -27.29 -8.82 -1.21
N ARG A 185 -28.59 -9.05 -1.40
CA ARG A 185 -29.24 -10.36 -1.17
C ARG A 185 -28.86 -11.39 -2.22
N LEU A 186 -28.77 -10.98 -3.49
CA LEU A 186 -28.46 -11.89 -4.59
C LEU A 186 -27.08 -12.50 -4.51
N GLU A 187 -26.12 -11.83 -3.86
CA GLU A 187 -24.75 -12.30 -3.66
C GLU A 187 -24.59 -13.27 -2.49
N GLU A 188 -25.51 -13.30 -1.53
CA GLU A 188 -25.50 -14.28 -0.41
C GLU A 188 -25.61 -15.73 -0.90
N HIS A 189 -26.21 -15.93 -2.08
CA HIS A 189 -26.33 -17.23 -2.72
C HIS A 189 -25.05 -17.70 -3.42
N HIS A 190 -23.98 -16.90 -3.38
CA HIS A 190 -22.70 -17.21 -4.03
C HIS A 190 -21.59 -17.33 -2.99
N PRO A 191 -20.76 -18.38 -3.07
CA PRO A 191 -19.66 -18.55 -2.15
C PRO A 191 -18.66 -17.40 -2.25
N ASP A 192 -18.08 -17.03 -1.11
CA ASP A 192 -16.88 -16.19 -1.11
C ASP A 192 -15.73 -16.94 -1.80
N THR A 193 -15.12 -16.28 -2.79
CA THR A 193 -13.90 -16.79 -3.42
C THR A 193 -12.74 -15.89 -3.01
N THR A 194 -11.73 -16.45 -2.38
CA THR A 194 -10.46 -15.77 -2.19
C THR A 194 -9.65 -15.81 -3.49
N SER A 195 -8.68 -14.93 -3.61
CA SER A 195 -7.73 -14.91 -4.72
C SER A 195 -6.37 -14.52 -4.17
N ASP A 196 -5.29 -14.90 -4.85
CA ASP A 196 -3.93 -14.49 -4.49
C ASP A 196 -3.82 -12.97 -4.27
N ALA A 197 -4.58 -12.18 -5.05
CA ALA A 197 -4.61 -10.72 -4.89
C ALA A 197 -5.31 -10.26 -3.59
N ALA A 198 -6.35 -10.99 -3.15
CA ALA A 198 -7.01 -10.73 -1.88
C ALA A 198 -6.10 -11.12 -0.71
N ASP A 199 -5.47 -12.29 -0.77
CA ASP A 199 -4.55 -12.77 0.26
C ASP A 199 -3.31 -11.87 0.38
N GLN A 200 -2.77 -11.42 -0.76
CA GLN A 200 -1.67 -10.45 -0.80
C GLN A 200 -2.09 -9.10 -0.19
N GLY A 201 -3.34 -8.67 -0.43
CA GLY A 201 -3.91 -7.48 0.19
C GLY A 201 -3.96 -7.61 1.71
N THR A 202 -4.53 -8.71 2.22
CA THR A 202 -4.60 -8.97 3.67
C THR A 202 -3.22 -8.94 4.32
N ALA A 203 -2.23 -9.61 3.73
CA ALA A 203 -0.85 -9.59 4.24
C ALA A 203 -0.28 -8.16 4.32
N ALA A 204 -0.58 -7.31 3.33
CA ALA A 204 -0.14 -5.92 3.34
C ALA A 204 -0.80 -5.09 4.46
N HIS A 205 -2.10 -5.27 4.72
CA HIS A 205 -2.77 -4.59 5.85
C HIS A 205 -2.19 -5.04 7.20
N GLU A 206 -2.02 -6.35 7.42
CA GLU A 206 -1.44 -6.87 8.66
C GLU A 206 -0.01 -6.34 8.89
N LEU A 207 0.80 -6.26 7.83
CA LEU A 207 2.16 -5.71 7.91
C LEU A 207 2.16 -4.19 8.15
N ALA A 208 1.25 -3.45 7.51
CA ALA A 208 1.06 -2.02 7.74
C ALA A 208 0.61 -1.72 9.18
N GLU A 209 -0.36 -2.46 9.71
CA GLU A 209 -0.80 -2.39 11.11
C GLU A 209 0.40 -2.60 12.05
N HIS A 210 1.17 -3.66 11.81
CA HIS A 210 2.36 -3.96 12.62
C HIS A 210 3.32 -2.78 12.66
N LYS A 211 3.64 -2.18 11.51
CA LYS A 211 4.55 -1.03 11.40
C LYS A 211 4.01 0.20 12.12
N LEU A 212 2.72 0.51 11.97
CA LEU A 212 2.08 1.61 12.69
C LEU A 212 2.12 1.40 14.21
N ARG A 213 1.81 0.20 14.68
CA ARG A 213 1.89 -0.14 16.11
C ARG A 213 3.32 0.03 16.64
N GLN A 214 4.33 -0.43 15.90
CA GLN A 214 5.73 -0.22 16.28
C GLN A 214 6.09 1.26 16.40
N LEU A 215 5.69 2.09 15.43
CA LEU A 215 5.94 3.53 15.45
C LEU A 215 5.24 4.26 16.61
N GLN A 216 4.09 3.75 17.05
CA GLN A 216 3.37 4.25 18.22
C GLN A 216 3.86 3.65 19.56
N GLY A 217 4.87 2.78 19.54
CA GLY A 217 5.34 2.08 20.74
C GLY A 217 4.32 1.09 21.33
N LEU A 218 3.36 0.64 20.53
CA LEU A 218 2.32 -0.29 20.94
C LEU A 218 2.80 -1.75 20.79
N PRO A 219 2.35 -2.67 21.66
CA PRO A 219 2.65 -4.09 21.52
C PRO A 219 2.20 -4.63 20.17
N THR A 220 3.09 -5.36 19.49
CA THR A 220 2.78 -6.01 18.22
C THR A 220 3.79 -7.12 17.93
N THR A 221 3.38 -8.11 17.13
CA THR A 221 4.25 -9.17 16.62
C THR A 221 4.23 -9.10 15.10
N ARG A 222 5.40 -9.19 14.46
CA ARG A 222 5.47 -9.14 13.00
C ARG A 222 4.68 -10.31 12.39
N PRO A 223 3.68 -10.07 11.54
CA PRO A 223 2.92 -11.13 10.91
C PRO A 223 3.83 -11.98 10.01
N LYS A 224 3.45 -13.24 9.79
CA LYS A 224 4.14 -14.16 8.88
C LYS A 224 3.22 -14.44 7.70
N SER A 225 3.70 -14.15 6.49
CA SER A 225 2.97 -14.43 5.26
C SER A 225 3.97 -14.79 4.14
N PRO A 226 3.64 -15.73 3.24
CA PRO A 226 4.46 -16.01 2.06
C PRO A 226 4.49 -14.84 1.08
N TRP A 227 3.61 -13.85 1.24
CA TRP A 227 3.52 -12.66 0.40
C TRP A 227 4.42 -11.51 0.86
N HIS A 228 5.09 -11.64 2.02
CA HIS A 228 6.02 -10.61 2.49
C HIS A 228 7.29 -10.61 1.63
N ASP A 229 7.39 -9.61 0.77
CA ASP A 229 8.54 -9.31 -0.07
C ASP A 229 9.01 -7.86 0.14
N GLU A 230 10.13 -7.49 -0.49
CA GLU A 230 10.73 -6.15 -0.37
C GLU A 230 9.79 -5.06 -0.89
N GLU A 231 9.01 -5.35 -1.95
CA GLU A 231 8.05 -4.41 -2.54
C GLU A 231 6.90 -4.12 -1.54
N MET A 232 6.35 -5.15 -0.91
CA MET A 232 5.33 -4.99 0.14
C MET A 232 5.88 -4.25 1.35
N ASP A 233 7.12 -4.53 1.76
CA ASP A 233 7.76 -3.80 2.85
C ASP A 233 7.88 -2.30 2.52
N ASP A 234 8.42 -1.93 1.36
CA ASP A 234 8.54 -0.52 0.93
C ASP A 234 7.16 0.18 0.85
N TYR A 235 6.13 -0.50 0.35
CA TYR A 235 4.80 0.10 0.23
C TYR A 235 4.07 0.26 1.56
N THR A 236 4.24 -0.68 2.48
CA THR A 236 3.67 -0.57 3.83
C THR A 236 4.44 0.43 4.70
N ASP A 237 5.74 0.62 4.46
CA ASP A 237 6.50 1.74 5.03
C ASP A 237 5.97 3.08 4.52
N ALA A 238 5.78 3.23 3.21
CA ALA A 238 5.23 4.46 2.63
C ALA A 238 3.82 4.80 3.17
N TYR A 239 2.99 3.78 3.43
CA TYR A 239 1.69 3.97 4.07
C TYR A 239 1.84 4.44 5.52
N ALA A 240 2.68 3.78 6.32
CA ALA A 240 2.94 4.16 7.70
C ALA A 240 3.46 5.61 7.79
N ASP A 241 4.33 5.99 6.85
CA ASP A 241 4.84 7.35 6.71
C ASP A 241 3.75 8.38 6.43
N CYS A 242 2.83 8.06 5.53
CA CYS A 242 1.68 8.91 5.21
C CYS A 242 0.82 9.14 6.47
N VAL A 243 0.48 8.07 7.20
CA VAL A 243 -0.30 8.16 8.43
C VAL A 243 0.42 8.98 9.50
N MET A 244 1.72 8.76 9.70
CA MET A 244 2.50 9.51 10.69
C MET A 244 2.65 10.99 10.32
N ALA A 245 2.78 11.31 9.03
CA ALA A 245 2.81 12.69 8.56
C ALA A 245 1.48 13.42 8.81
N GLU A 246 0.35 12.76 8.55
CA GLU A 246 -0.99 13.28 8.86
C GLU A 246 -1.19 13.47 10.37
N LEU A 247 -0.73 12.53 11.19
CA LEU A 247 -0.79 12.65 12.66
C LEU A 247 0.04 13.82 13.17
N GLU A 248 1.26 14.00 12.66
CA GLU A 248 2.13 15.11 13.05
C GLU A 248 1.53 16.46 12.63
N ALA A 249 1.00 16.55 11.41
CA ALA A 249 0.31 17.74 10.93
C ALA A 249 -0.94 18.06 11.78
N ALA A 250 -1.70 17.04 12.20
CA ALA A 250 -2.82 17.20 13.11
C ALA A 250 -2.37 17.72 14.48
N LYS A 251 -1.26 17.17 15.03
CA LYS A 251 -0.71 17.58 16.33
C LYS A 251 -0.23 19.02 16.40
N GLN A 252 0.16 19.61 15.27
CA GLN A 252 0.52 21.03 15.21
C GLN A 252 -0.66 21.95 15.55
N ASN A 253 -1.88 21.53 15.23
CA ASN A 253 -3.11 22.30 15.46
C ASN A 253 -3.88 21.82 16.70
N SER A 254 -3.79 20.52 17.00
CA SER A 254 -4.43 19.89 18.15
C SER A 254 -3.40 19.01 18.88
N PRO A 255 -2.72 19.53 19.93
CA PRO A 255 -1.70 18.77 20.66
C PRO A 255 -2.21 17.45 21.26
N ALA A 256 -3.52 17.33 21.47
CA ALA A 256 -4.18 16.12 21.97
C ALA A 256 -4.54 15.11 20.86
N ALA A 257 -4.21 15.40 19.59
CA ALA A 257 -4.51 14.52 18.48
C ALA A 257 -3.86 13.15 18.66
N PHE A 258 -4.64 12.11 18.42
CA PHE A 258 -4.20 10.72 18.57
C PHE A 258 -4.59 9.88 17.36
N LEU A 259 -3.86 8.78 17.17
CA LEU A 259 -4.07 7.79 16.12
C LEU A 259 -4.67 6.52 16.75
N SER A 260 -5.82 6.07 16.24
CA SER A 260 -6.32 4.72 16.43
C SER A 260 -6.02 3.86 15.20
N ILE A 261 -5.58 2.63 15.43
CA ILE A 261 -5.12 1.68 14.40
C ILE A 261 -6.04 0.47 14.41
N GLU A 262 -6.51 0.04 13.23
CA GLU A 262 -7.49 -1.05 13.07
C GLU A 262 -8.76 -0.82 13.91
N GLU A 263 -9.26 0.42 13.89
CA GLU A 263 -10.42 0.82 14.69
C GLU A 263 -11.70 0.16 14.18
N ARG A 264 -12.52 -0.39 15.08
CA ARG A 264 -13.83 -0.92 14.69
C ARG A 264 -14.82 0.23 14.59
N LEU A 265 -15.23 0.53 13.36
CA LEU A 265 -16.11 1.66 13.04
C LEU A 265 -17.54 1.14 12.88
N ASP A 266 -18.34 1.28 13.94
CA ASP A 266 -19.74 0.85 13.99
C ASP A 266 -20.67 1.95 13.45
N PHE A 267 -21.40 1.63 12.37
CA PHE A 267 -22.42 2.50 11.77
C PHE A 267 -23.79 1.81 11.71
N SER A 268 -24.01 0.86 12.63
CA SER A 268 -25.22 0.03 12.68
C SER A 268 -26.51 0.80 12.94
N HIS A 269 -26.38 1.99 13.55
CA HIS A 269 -27.47 2.94 13.74
C HIS A 269 -28.02 3.55 12.43
N ILE A 270 -27.30 3.39 11.31
CA ILE A 270 -27.70 3.85 9.96
C ILE A 270 -27.98 2.67 9.04
N VAL A 271 -27.08 1.68 9.04
CA VAL A 271 -27.16 0.47 8.20
C VAL A 271 -27.22 -0.74 9.12
N PRO A 272 -28.29 -1.54 9.15
CA PRO A 272 -28.39 -2.69 10.05
C PRO A 272 -27.16 -3.61 9.97
N ASP A 273 -26.62 -3.98 11.14
CA ASP A 273 -25.38 -4.76 11.31
C ASP A 273 -24.14 -4.16 10.62
N GLY A 274 -24.21 -2.89 10.21
CA GLY A 274 -23.17 -2.19 9.47
C GLY A 274 -21.96 -1.83 10.33
N PHE A 275 -20.81 -2.39 9.99
CA PHE A 275 -19.54 -1.99 10.57
C PHE A 275 -18.39 -2.09 9.57
N GLY A 276 -17.28 -1.46 9.94
CA GLY A 276 -16.02 -1.48 9.24
C GLY A 276 -14.84 -1.66 10.19
N THR A 277 -13.66 -1.87 9.61
CA THR A 277 -12.40 -1.68 10.31
C THR A 277 -11.65 -0.59 9.55
N GLY A 278 -11.39 0.54 10.20
CA GLY A 278 -10.59 1.62 9.63
C GLY A 278 -9.12 1.36 9.91
N ASP A 279 -8.29 1.29 8.87
CA ASP A 279 -6.86 0.97 9.02
C ASP A 279 -6.15 1.97 9.94
N ALA A 280 -6.37 3.27 9.70
CA ALA A 280 -5.90 4.36 10.55
C ALA A 280 -6.94 5.47 10.68
N VAL A 281 -7.24 5.87 11.91
CA VAL A 281 -8.17 6.95 12.26
C VAL A 281 -7.49 7.93 13.19
N ILE A 282 -7.35 9.18 12.77
CA ILE A 282 -6.79 10.27 13.58
C ILE A 282 -7.92 11.17 14.02
N ILE A 283 -8.00 11.45 15.32
CA ILE A 283 -8.95 12.40 15.90
C ILE A 283 -8.16 13.60 16.42
N ALA A 284 -8.51 14.79 15.96
CA ALA A 284 -7.82 16.05 16.22
C ALA A 284 -8.82 17.18 16.47
N ASP A 285 -9.41 17.21 17.68
CA ASP A 285 -10.44 18.15 18.11
C ASP A 285 -11.63 18.30 17.13
N ASP A 286 -11.57 19.29 16.22
CA ASP A 286 -12.64 19.60 15.26
C ASP A 286 -12.60 18.73 13.99
N THR A 287 -11.57 17.89 13.83
CA THR A 287 -11.32 17.15 12.61
C THR A 287 -11.07 15.66 12.88
N ALA A 288 -11.73 14.80 12.11
CA ALA A 288 -11.40 13.37 12.03
C ALA A 288 -10.79 13.05 10.66
N ILE A 289 -9.68 12.30 10.65
CA ILE A 289 -8.96 11.88 9.45
C ILE A 289 -9.01 10.36 9.36
N ILE A 290 -9.55 9.81 8.28
CA ILE A 290 -9.64 8.37 8.04
C ILE A 290 -8.71 8.06 6.87
N ILE A 291 -7.75 7.16 7.06
CA ILE A 291 -6.74 6.79 6.07
C ILE A 291 -6.84 5.28 5.80
N ASP A 292 -7.30 4.91 4.61
CA ASP A 292 -7.48 3.52 4.17
C ASP A 292 -6.37 3.15 3.16
N LEU A 293 -5.73 2.01 3.41
CA LEU A 293 -4.75 1.40 2.54
C LEU A 293 -5.47 0.62 1.44
N LYS A 294 -5.15 0.91 0.19
CA LYS A 294 -5.55 0.08 -0.95
C LYS A 294 -4.34 -0.59 -1.56
N TYR A 295 -4.19 -1.89 -1.34
CA TYR A 295 -3.06 -2.65 -1.89
C TYR A 295 -3.30 -3.20 -3.31
N GLY A 296 -4.54 -3.17 -3.83
CA GLY A 296 -4.84 -3.68 -5.17
C GLY A 296 -4.14 -2.88 -6.28
N LYS A 297 -3.62 -3.56 -7.30
CA LYS A 297 -2.98 -2.93 -8.48
C LYS A 297 -3.94 -2.67 -9.66
N GLY A 298 -5.06 -3.39 -9.71
CA GLY A 298 -5.90 -3.51 -10.90
C GLY A 298 -6.84 -2.33 -11.16
N VAL A 299 -7.32 -1.66 -10.12
CA VAL A 299 -8.27 -0.54 -10.21
C VAL A 299 -7.78 0.59 -9.32
N GLU A 300 -7.74 1.80 -9.85
CA GLU A 300 -7.47 2.99 -9.07
C GLU A 300 -8.67 3.33 -8.19
N VAL A 301 -8.42 3.67 -6.92
CA VAL A 301 -9.49 3.98 -5.97
C VAL A 301 -9.38 5.45 -5.55
N SER A 302 -10.46 6.21 -5.78
CA SER A 302 -10.57 7.62 -5.39
C SER A 302 -11.26 7.75 -4.04
N ALA A 303 -10.80 8.70 -3.22
CA ALA A 303 -11.44 9.09 -1.96
C ALA A 303 -12.65 10.02 -2.20
N VAL A 304 -12.71 10.69 -3.35
CA VAL A 304 -13.76 11.66 -3.69
C VAL A 304 -15.13 10.98 -3.70
N GLU A 305 -16.02 11.41 -2.81
CA GLU A 305 -17.37 10.85 -2.63
C GLU A 305 -17.38 9.31 -2.43
N ASN A 306 -16.29 8.74 -1.90
CA ASN A 306 -16.17 7.30 -1.75
C ASN A 306 -17.10 6.76 -0.65
N PRO A 307 -18.07 5.88 -0.96
CA PRO A 307 -19.04 5.42 0.04
C PRO A 307 -18.43 4.61 1.18
N GLN A 308 -17.37 3.82 0.94
CA GLN A 308 -16.68 3.07 2.00
C GLN A 308 -16.10 4.06 3.02
N MET A 309 -15.37 5.06 2.53
CA MET A 309 -14.73 6.07 3.39
C MET A 309 -15.76 6.89 4.17
N LYS A 310 -16.87 7.26 3.53
CA LYS A 310 -17.96 7.99 4.21
C LYS A 310 -18.65 7.14 5.29
N LEU A 311 -18.82 5.83 5.09
CA LEU A 311 -19.33 4.93 6.13
C LEU A 311 -18.34 4.77 7.29
N TYR A 312 -17.04 4.69 7.01
CA TYR A 312 -16.01 4.73 8.06
C TYR A 312 -16.05 6.04 8.84
N ALA A 313 -16.20 7.17 8.16
CA ALA A 313 -16.36 8.46 8.82
C ALA A 313 -17.61 8.52 9.72
N LEU A 314 -18.74 7.95 9.29
CA LEU A 314 -19.95 7.83 10.11
C LEU A 314 -19.70 6.97 11.36
N GLY A 315 -18.97 5.86 11.23
CA GLY A 315 -18.59 5.04 12.38
C GLY A 315 -17.61 5.75 13.32
N ALA A 316 -16.67 6.54 12.78
CA ALA A 316 -15.75 7.33 13.59
C ALA A 316 -16.50 8.43 14.36
N LEU A 317 -17.48 9.09 13.73
CA LEU A 317 -18.36 10.06 14.39
C LEU A 317 -19.21 9.42 15.48
N HIS A 318 -19.71 8.20 15.25
CA HIS A 318 -20.46 7.48 16.27
C HIS A 318 -19.61 7.19 17.51
N LEU A 319 -18.35 6.78 17.29
CA LEU A 319 -17.43 6.42 18.37
C LEU A 319 -16.88 7.64 19.12
N TYR A 320 -16.51 8.70 18.40
CA TYR A 320 -15.74 9.83 18.94
C TYR A 320 -16.53 11.14 19.05
N GLY A 321 -17.63 11.30 18.30
CA GLY A 321 -18.36 12.58 18.19
C GLY A 321 -19.08 13.05 19.46
N MET A 322 -19.28 12.17 20.45
CA MET A 322 -19.77 12.59 21.78
C MET A 322 -18.68 13.19 22.66
N ILE A 323 -17.42 12.86 22.39
CA ILE A 323 -16.25 13.27 23.19
C ILE A 323 -15.58 14.47 22.53
N TYR A 324 -15.47 14.44 21.20
CA TYR A 324 -14.82 15.46 20.39
C TYR A 324 -15.85 16.21 19.56
N ASN A 325 -15.72 17.53 19.50
CA ASN A 325 -16.58 18.37 18.68
C ASN A 325 -16.16 18.34 17.20
N ILE A 326 -16.19 17.16 16.59
CA ILE A 326 -15.79 16.95 15.20
C ILE A 326 -16.77 17.68 14.28
N GLN A 327 -16.23 18.54 13.41
CA GLN A 327 -16.98 19.33 12.42
C GLN A 327 -16.53 19.02 10.98
N LYS A 328 -15.28 18.57 10.81
CA LYS A 328 -14.66 18.27 9.52
C LYS A 328 -14.21 16.83 9.46
N ILE A 329 -14.35 16.25 8.29
CA ILE A 329 -13.90 14.90 7.98
C ILE A 329 -12.94 14.98 6.81
N LYS A 330 -11.75 14.42 6.97
CA LYS A 330 -10.78 14.19 5.89
C LYS A 330 -10.67 12.69 5.65
N MET A 331 -10.85 12.28 4.41
CA MET A 331 -10.74 10.88 3.99
C MET A 331 -9.57 10.78 3.02
N VAL A 332 -8.68 9.82 3.28
CA VAL A 332 -7.49 9.57 2.47
C VAL A 332 -7.52 8.11 2.02
N ILE A 333 -7.41 7.91 0.73
CA ILE A 333 -7.11 6.60 0.14
C ILE A 333 -5.66 6.60 -0.28
N PHE A 334 -4.88 5.70 0.30
CA PHE A 334 -3.47 5.53 -0.02
C PHE A 334 -3.26 4.24 -0.79
N GLN A 335 -2.87 4.34 -2.06
CA GLN A 335 -2.72 3.22 -2.97
C GLN A 335 -1.29 3.19 -3.56
N PRO A 336 -0.31 2.66 -2.80
CA PRO A 336 1.11 2.86 -3.10
C PRO A 336 1.56 2.17 -4.39
N ARG A 337 1.01 1.01 -4.73
CA ARG A 337 1.32 0.27 -5.97
C ARG A 337 0.93 1.00 -7.26
N ARG A 338 0.07 2.00 -7.16
CA ARG A 338 -0.34 2.87 -8.28
C ARG A 338 0.20 4.28 -8.15
N ASN A 339 1.04 4.55 -7.13
CA ASN A 339 1.47 5.89 -6.79
C ASN A 339 0.28 6.88 -6.67
N ASN A 340 -0.83 6.42 -6.09
CA ASN A 340 -2.06 7.18 -5.95
C ASN A 340 -2.29 7.51 -4.47
N THR A 341 -2.44 8.79 -4.17
CA THR A 341 -2.92 9.29 -2.87
C THR A 341 -4.08 10.22 -3.18
N SER A 342 -5.29 9.78 -2.81
CA SER A 342 -6.52 10.52 -3.09
C SER A 342 -7.10 11.04 -1.78
N ILE A 343 -7.51 12.31 -1.77
CA ILE A 343 -8.01 13.00 -0.59
C ILE A 343 -9.40 13.56 -0.89
N PHE A 344 -10.31 13.45 0.07
CA PHE A 344 -11.61 14.09 0.04
C PHE A 344 -11.95 14.65 1.41
N GLU A 345 -12.42 15.90 1.45
CA GLU A 345 -12.82 16.58 2.67
C GLU A 345 -14.30 16.96 2.61
N THR A 346 -14.99 16.81 3.73
CA THR A 346 -16.41 17.14 3.86
C THR A 346 -16.74 17.60 5.28
N THR A 347 -17.94 18.13 5.48
CA THR A 347 -18.44 18.51 6.80
C THR A 347 -19.24 17.38 7.43
N VAL A 348 -19.34 17.38 8.76
CA VAL A 348 -20.22 16.44 9.47
C VAL A 348 -21.69 16.62 9.04
N THR A 349 -22.11 17.86 8.79
CA THR A 349 -23.47 18.15 8.30
C THR A 349 -23.76 17.48 6.97
N ASP A 350 -22.86 17.60 5.98
CA ASP A 350 -23.05 17.00 4.66
C ASP A 350 -22.99 15.46 4.74
N LEU A 351 -22.11 14.93 5.58
CA LEU A 351 -21.97 13.49 5.80
C LEU A 351 -23.24 12.88 6.43
N LEU A 352 -23.81 13.53 7.46
CA LEU A 352 -25.06 13.10 8.09
C LEU A 352 -26.27 13.28 7.15
N THR A 353 -26.28 14.34 6.33
CA THR A 353 -27.30 14.52 5.30
C THR A 353 -27.27 13.37 4.30
N TRP A 354 -26.08 12.98 3.84
CA TRP A 354 -25.92 11.82 2.96
C TRP A 354 -26.35 10.51 3.64
N ALA A 355 -26.05 10.34 4.92
CA ALA A 355 -26.48 9.17 5.68
C ALA A 355 -28.01 9.02 5.72
N GLU A 356 -28.73 10.10 6.05
CA GLU A 356 -30.18 10.07 6.17
C GLU A 356 -30.89 10.03 4.81
N THR A 357 -30.39 10.77 3.80
CA THR A 357 -31.10 10.93 2.51
C THR A 357 -30.76 9.86 1.48
N VAL A 358 -29.58 9.24 1.58
CA VAL A 358 -29.12 8.25 0.60
C VAL A 358 -28.90 6.89 1.25
N VAL A 359 -28.06 6.82 2.30
CA VAL A 359 -27.60 5.54 2.85
C VAL A 359 -28.73 4.74 3.47
N LYS A 360 -29.43 5.34 4.44
CA LYS A 360 -30.48 4.70 5.22
C LYS A 360 -31.63 4.14 4.37
N PRO A 361 -32.28 4.92 3.48
CA PRO A 361 -33.35 4.37 2.63
C PRO A 361 -32.83 3.29 1.66
N THR A 362 -31.60 3.42 1.17
CA THR A 362 -31.03 2.43 0.25
C THR A 362 -30.63 1.15 0.98
N ALA A 363 -30.13 1.26 2.21
CA ALA A 363 -29.82 0.11 3.07
C ALA A 363 -31.08 -0.68 3.42
N GLU A 364 -32.21 -0.01 3.69
CA GLU A 364 -33.50 -0.68 3.90
C GLU A 364 -33.91 -1.51 2.67
N LEU A 365 -33.83 -0.94 1.47
CA LEU A 365 -34.09 -1.66 0.21
C LEU A 365 -33.13 -2.84 0.02
N ALA A 366 -31.83 -2.61 0.21
CA ALA A 366 -30.81 -3.63 0.03
C ALA A 366 -30.97 -4.79 1.03
N MET A 367 -31.31 -4.49 2.28
CA MET A 367 -31.64 -5.50 3.30
C MET A 367 -32.93 -6.26 2.98
N ALA A 368 -33.90 -5.65 2.32
CA ALA A 368 -35.10 -6.34 1.86
C ALA A 368 -34.88 -7.13 0.56
N GLY A 369 -33.78 -6.89 -0.17
CA GLY A 369 -33.55 -7.41 -1.52
C GLY A 369 -34.43 -6.72 -2.58
N GLU A 370 -34.96 -5.55 -2.25
CA GLU A 370 -35.86 -4.75 -3.07
C GLU A 370 -35.10 -3.71 -3.91
N GLY A 371 -35.80 -3.10 -4.86
CA GLY A 371 -35.24 -2.09 -5.76
C GLY A 371 -34.98 -2.63 -7.18
N GLN A 372 -34.26 -1.84 -7.97
CA GLN A 372 -33.95 -2.18 -9.37
C GLN A 372 -32.54 -2.74 -9.51
N LEU A 373 -32.39 -3.73 -10.38
CA LEU A 373 -31.07 -4.15 -10.85
C LEU A 373 -30.54 -3.08 -11.79
N THR A 374 -29.53 -2.34 -11.34
CA THR A 374 -28.88 -1.28 -12.12
C THR A 374 -27.49 -1.74 -12.53
N PRO A 375 -27.27 -2.09 -13.80
CA PRO A 375 -25.94 -2.39 -14.32
C PRO A 375 -25.02 -1.15 -14.32
N GLY A 376 -23.74 -1.34 -14.00
CA GLY A 376 -22.76 -0.26 -13.93
C GLY A 376 -21.35 -0.74 -13.62
N SER A 377 -20.44 0.18 -13.31
CA SER A 377 -19.02 -0.14 -13.02
C SER A 377 -18.87 -1.08 -11.82
N TRP A 378 -19.78 -1.01 -10.85
CA TRP A 378 -19.84 -1.90 -9.67
C TRP A 378 -20.12 -3.37 -10.00
N CYS A 379 -20.64 -3.70 -11.20
CA CYS A 379 -20.87 -5.09 -11.62
C CYS A 379 -19.57 -5.89 -11.73
N GLY A 380 -18.42 -5.22 -11.90
CA GLY A 380 -17.12 -5.87 -12.01
C GLY A 380 -16.66 -6.63 -10.75
N PHE A 381 -17.30 -6.38 -9.60
CA PHE A 381 -17.07 -7.02 -8.30
C PHE A 381 -18.32 -7.72 -7.75
N CYS A 382 -19.40 -7.80 -8.53
CA CYS A 382 -20.65 -8.44 -8.12
C CYS A 382 -20.57 -9.95 -8.37
N LYS A 383 -20.73 -10.78 -7.33
CA LYS A 383 -20.71 -12.25 -7.48
C LYS A 383 -21.87 -12.76 -8.35
N HIS A 384 -23.00 -12.05 -8.33
CA HIS A 384 -24.17 -12.38 -9.14
C HIS A 384 -24.04 -11.97 -10.62
N ALA A 385 -23.02 -11.18 -10.99
CA ALA A 385 -22.86 -10.65 -12.36
C ALA A 385 -22.94 -11.71 -13.49
N PRO A 386 -22.36 -12.91 -13.39
CA PRO A 386 -22.38 -13.90 -14.48
C PRO A 386 -23.79 -14.29 -14.94
N GLN A 387 -24.78 -14.25 -14.04
CA GLN A 387 -26.15 -14.67 -14.31
C GLN A 387 -27.17 -13.51 -14.22
N CYS A 388 -26.69 -12.27 -14.08
CA CYS A 388 -27.54 -11.10 -13.94
C CYS A 388 -28.23 -10.75 -15.27
N THR A 389 -29.56 -10.90 -15.32
CA THR A 389 -30.35 -10.61 -16.53
C THR A 389 -30.31 -9.14 -16.92
N ALA A 390 -30.27 -8.21 -15.96
CA ALA A 390 -30.13 -6.79 -16.23
C ALA A 390 -28.77 -6.45 -16.85
N LEU A 391 -27.69 -7.06 -16.36
CA LEU A 391 -26.35 -6.88 -16.93
C LEU A 391 -26.28 -7.45 -18.36
N ALA A 392 -26.86 -8.63 -18.57
CA ALA A 392 -26.98 -9.21 -19.90
C ALA A 392 -27.75 -8.25 -20.83
N ALA A 393 -28.91 -7.74 -20.41
CA ALA A 393 -29.70 -6.80 -21.21
C ALA A 393 -28.91 -5.54 -21.58
N GLN A 394 -28.13 -4.96 -20.67
CA GLN A 394 -27.25 -3.83 -20.97
C GLN A 394 -26.19 -4.19 -22.02
N HIS A 395 -25.55 -5.36 -21.90
CA HIS A 395 -24.56 -5.81 -22.88
C HIS A 395 -25.16 -6.07 -24.27
N PHE A 396 -26.39 -6.56 -24.33
CA PHE A 396 -27.08 -6.85 -25.60
C PHE A 396 -27.80 -5.64 -26.21
N GLN A 397 -28.03 -4.55 -25.47
CA GLN A 397 -28.64 -3.32 -26.02
C GLN A 397 -27.83 -2.69 -27.16
N ALA A 398 -26.50 -2.81 -27.13
CA ALA A 398 -25.62 -2.30 -28.17
C ALA A 398 -25.51 -3.21 -29.41
N ILE A 399 -26.11 -4.40 -29.36
CA ILE A 399 -26.12 -5.35 -30.49
C ILE A 399 -27.47 -5.22 -31.20
N PRO A 400 -27.53 -4.74 -32.46
CA PRO A 400 -28.79 -4.70 -33.20
C PRO A 400 -29.30 -6.13 -33.43
N THR A 401 -30.23 -6.58 -32.59
CA THR A 401 -30.88 -7.88 -32.74
C THR A 401 -31.86 -7.82 -33.91
N THR A 402 -31.49 -8.46 -35.03
CA THR A 402 -32.44 -8.85 -36.06
C THR A 402 -33.05 -10.20 -35.65
N SER A 403 -34.28 -10.16 -35.13
CA SER A 403 -35.14 -11.32 -34.86
C SER A 403 -35.00 -12.01 -33.49
N ALA A 404 -36.11 -12.03 -32.76
CA ALA A 404 -36.31 -12.62 -31.44
C ALA A 404 -36.56 -14.15 -31.46
N THR A 405 -36.05 -14.91 -32.44
CA THR A 405 -36.49 -16.32 -32.59
C THR A 405 -35.47 -17.36 -33.06
N SER A 406 -34.20 -17.01 -33.31
CA SER A 406 -33.19 -18.03 -33.64
C SER A 406 -31.83 -17.71 -33.01
N LEU A 407 -31.31 -18.66 -32.23
CA LEU A 407 -29.98 -18.65 -31.62
C LEU A 407 -28.88 -19.00 -32.64
N GLU A 408 -28.80 -18.23 -33.72
CA GLU A 408 -27.59 -18.14 -34.55
C GLU A 408 -27.19 -16.66 -34.50
N PRO A 409 -26.20 -16.27 -33.67
CA PRO A 409 -25.74 -14.89 -33.65
C PRO A 409 -24.96 -14.62 -34.94
N THR A 410 -25.66 -14.29 -36.02
CA THR A 410 -25.02 -13.67 -37.19
C THR A 410 -24.65 -12.26 -36.78
N THR A 411 -23.43 -12.08 -36.29
CA THR A 411 -22.86 -10.74 -36.08
C THR A 411 -22.79 -10.04 -37.44
N PRO A 412 -23.38 -8.84 -37.61
CA PRO A 412 -23.19 -8.07 -38.83
C PRO A 412 -21.69 -7.84 -39.06
N ALA A 413 -21.25 -7.93 -40.32
CA ALA A 413 -19.86 -7.66 -40.66
C ALA A 413 -19.53 -6.20 -40.27
N PRO A 414 -18.33 -5.87 -39.76
CA PRO A 414 -18.03 -4.54 -39.22
C PRO A 414 -18.29 -3.37 -40.19
N ASP A 415 -18.17 -3.62 -41.50
CA ASP A 415 -18.46 -2.71 -42.61
C ASP A 415 -19.96 -2.43 -42.85
N THR A 416 -20.84 -3.15 -42.14
CA THR A 416 -22.30 -2.99 -42.19
C THR A 416 -22.88 -2.22 -41.00
N LEU A 417 -22.02 -1.79 -40.06
CA LEU A 417 -22.39 -0.98 -38.90
C LEU A 417 -22.14 0.51 -39.18
N THR A 418 -22.99 1.39 -38.64
CA THR A 418 -22.72 2.83 -38.68
C THR A 418 -21.60 3.19 -37.70
N ASP A 419 -20.92 4.31 -37.92
CA ASP A 419 -19.84 4.80 -37.03
C ASP A 419 -20.30 4.89 -35.56
N GLN A 420 -21.54 5.32 -35.33
CA GLN A 420 -22.14 5.41 -33.99
C GLN A 420 -22.33 4.03 -33.34
N GLN A 421 -22.71 3.02 -34.13
CA GLN A 421 -22.84 1.63 -33.64
C GLN A 421 -21.47 1.02 -33.33
N ILE A 422 -20.46 1.28 -34.16
CA ILE A 422 -19.08 0.85 -33.92
C ILE A 422 -18.55 1.47 -32.63
N ALA A 423 -18.78 2.76 -32.40
CA ALA A 423 -18.35 3.45 -31.18
C ALA A 423 -18.97 2.83 -29.92
N GLN A 424 -20.29 2.57 -29.93
CA GLN A 424 -20.99 1.93 -28.80
C GLN A 424 -20.49 0.51 -28.53
N VAL A 425 -20.22 -0.27 -29.58
CA VAL A 425 -19.67 -1.63 -29.42
C VAL A 425 -18.27 -1.58 -28.82
N ILE A 426 -17.41 -0.65 -29.27
CA ILE A 426 -16.05 -0.50 -28.72
C ILE A 426 -16.10 -0.07 -27.24
N GLU A 427 -16.95 0.89 -26.90
CA GLU A 427 -17.15 1.39 -25.53
C GLU A 427 -17.48 0.25 -24.55
N HIS A 428 -18.37 -0.66 -24.94
CA HIS A 428 -18.78 -1.79 -24.11
C HIS A 428 -17.91 -3.04 -24.26
N SER A 429 -17.03 -3.10 -25.28
CA SER A 429 -16.30 -4.33 -25.66
C SER A 429 -15.46 -4.92 -24.53
N ALA A 430 -14.79 -4.07 -23.74
CA ALA A 430 -13.97 -4.52 -22.61
C ALA A 430 -14.82 -5.17 -21.51
N ALA A 431 -15.97 -4.58 -21.20
CA ALA A 431 -16.90 -5.11 -20.21
C ALA A 431 -17.54 -6.43 -20.69
N ILE A 432 -17.94 -6.51 -21.95
CA ILE A 432 -18.51 -7.72 -22.57
C ILE A 432 -17.49 -8.87 -22.53
N LYS A 433 -16.23 -8.63 -22.94
CA LYS A 433 -15.17 -9.65 -22.88
C LYS A 433 -14.95 -10.16 -21.47
N LYS A 434 -14.93 -9.26 -20.47
CA LYS A 434 -14.79 -9.62 -19.06
C LYS A 434 -15.97 -10.45 -18.57
N TRP A 435 -17.20 -10.08 -18.92
CA TRP A 435 -18.40 -10.83 -18.57
C TRP A 435 -18.41 -12.22 -19.19
N LEU A 436 -18.14 -12.36 -20.49
CA LEU A 436 -18.02 -13.66 -21.18
C LEU A 436 -16.99 -14.57 -20.50
N THR A 437 -15.81 -14.03 -20.20
CA THR A 437 -14.76 -14.79 -19.48
C THR A 437 -15.24 -15.27 -18.10
N SER A 438 -16.04 -14.44 -17.41
CA SER A 438 -16.61 -14.79 -16.11
C SER A 438 -17.66 -15.90 -16.22
N VAL A 439 -18.54 -15.83 -17.24
CA VAL A 439 -19.53 -16.87 -17.54
C VAL A 439 -18.85 -18.19 -17.88
N GLU A 440 -17.83 -18.18 -18.74
CA GLU A 440 -17.04 -19.37 -19.08
C GLU A 440 -16.40 -20.01 -17.84
N LYS A 441 -15.76 -19.19 -16.98
CA LYS A 441 -15.14 -19.68 -15.75
C LYS A 441 -16.16 -20.27 -14.78
N HIS A 442 -17.32 -19.61 -14.62
CA HIS A 442 -18.40 -20.10 -13.77
C HIS A 442 -18.95 -21.43 -14.30
N ALA A 443 -19.29 -21.49 -15.59
CA ALA A 443 -19.82 -22.69 -16.24
C ALA A 443 -18.82 -23.86 -16.15
N LEU A 444 -17.52 -23.59 -16.36
CA LEU A 444 -16.48 -24.59 -16.21
C LEU A 444 -16.40 -25.12 -14.77
N THR A 445 -16.48 -24.23 -13.77
CA THR A 445 -16.45 -24.60 -12.34
C THR A 445 -17.66 -25.47 -11.98
N GLN A 446 -18.86 -25.09 -12.40
CA GLN A 446 -20.08 -25.88 -12.16
C GLN A 446 -20.03 -27.22 -12.90
N ALA A 447 -19.49 -27.26 -14.12
CA ALA A 447 -19.30 -28.49 -14.87
C ALA A 447 -18.32 -29.45 -14.20
N HIS A 448 -17.23 -28.94 -13.62
CA HIS A 448 -16.32 -29.74 -12.79
C HIS A 448 -17.00 -30.31 -11.55
N ASN A 449 -17.98 -29.60 -10.99
CA ASN A 449 -18.79 -30.05 -9.85
C ASN A 449 -19.99 -30.93 -10.24
N GLY A 450 -20.04 -31.41 -11.50
CA GLY A 450 -21.04 -32.38 -11.97
C GLY A 450 -22.29 -31.76 -12.59
N HIS A 451 -22.37 -30.43 -12.74
CA HIS A 451 -23.47 -29.78 -13.46
C HIS A 451 -23.31 -29.98 -14.97
N THR A 452 -24.42 -30.16 -15.69
CA THR A 452 -24.40 -30.30 -17.16
C THR A 452 -25.19 -29.17 -17.81
N TYR A 453 -24.56 -28.47 -18.76
CA TYR A 453 -25.23 -27.45 -19.56
C TYR A 453 -25.73 -28.06 -20.88
N PRO A 454 -26.99 -27.81 -21.30
CA PRO A 454 -27.49 -28.26 -22.59
C PRO A 454 -26.58 -27.83 -23.75
N GLY A 455 -26.18 -28.77 -24.60
CA GLY A 455 -25.34 -28.50 -25.77
C GLY A 455 -23.83 -28.38 -25.49
N LEU A 456 -23.40 -28.45 -24.23
CA LEU A 456 -21.98 -28.38 -23.85
C LEU A 456 -21.54 -29.70 -23.19
N LYS A 457 -20.27 -30.09 -23.40
CA LYS A 457 -19.64 -31.23 -22.71
C LYS A 457 -18.33 -30.80 -22.09
N LEU A 458 -18.04 -31.30 -20.90
CA LEU A 458 -16.73 -31.16 -20.28
C LEU A 458 -15.75 -32.12 -20.96
N VAL A 459 -14.62 -31.60 -21.43
CA VAL A 459 -13.55 -32.38 -22.06
C VAL A 459 -12.21 -31.98 -21.44
N GLU A 460 -11.23 -32.88 -21.49
CA GLU A 460 -9.86 -32.52 -21.14
C GLU A 460 -9.35 -31.43 -22.08
N GLY A 461 -8.78 -30.37 -21.51
CA GLY A 461 -8.07 -29.36 -22.29
C GLY A 461 -6.90 -29.98 -23.04
N ARG A 462 -6.51 -29.42 -24.18
CA ARG A 462 -5.33 -29.87 -24.93
C ARG A 462 -4.11 -29.86 -24.01
N SER A 463 -3.55 -31.04 -23.70
CA SER A 463 -2.30 -31.11 -22.95
C SER A 463 -1.17 -30.53 -23.80
N VAL A 464 -0.48 -29.51 -23.31
CA VAL A 464 0.77 -29.07 -23.92
C VAL A 464 1.89 -29.94 -23.35
N ARG A 465 2.66 -30.60 -24.22
CA ARG A 465 3.81 -31.40 -23.79
C ARG A 465 4.80 -30.50 -23.06
N LYS A 466 5.16 -30.87 -21.84
CA LYS A 466 6.21 -30.23 -21.05
C LYS A 466 7.37 -31.20 -20.90
N TRP A 467 8.59 -30.68 -20.90
CA TRP A 467 9.75 -31.47 -20.56
C TRP A 467 9.66 -31.85 -19.07
N LYS A 468 9.83 -33.13 -18.76
CA LYS A 468 9.81 -33.63 -17.39
C LYS A 468 11.06 -33.19 -16.62
N ASP A 469 12.16 -33.04 -17.33
CA ASP A 469 13.48 -32.65 -16.82
C ASP A 469 14.22 -31.99 -17.98
N GLU A 470 14.30 -30.66 -17.96
CA GLU A 470 14.92 -29.87 -19.01
C GLU A 470 16.43 -30.12 -19.11
N HIS A 471 17.10 -30.44 -18.00
CA HIS A 471 18.53 -30.75 -17.98
C HIS A 471 18.82 -32.08 -18.66
N LYS A 472 18.02 -33.11 -18.37
CA LYS A 472 18.18 -34.42 -19.02
C LYS A 472 17.86 -34.37 -20.51
N VAL A 473 16.89 -33.55 -20.91
CA VAL A 473 16.60 -33.29 -22.32
C VAL A 473 17.77 -32.58 -22.98
N ALA A 474 18.38 -31.62 -22.29
CA ALA A 474 19.53 -30.90 -22.80
C ALA A 474 20.76 -31.82 -23.01
N GLU A 475 21.09 -32.69 -22.05
CA GLU A 475 22.17 -33.69 -22.20
C GLU A 475 21.95 -34.61 -23.40
N ILE A 476 20.72 -35.10 -23.60
CA ILE A 476 20.37 -35.99 -24.72
C ILE A 476 20.48 -35.24 -26.05
N ALA A 477 20.01 -33.99 -26.11
CA ALA A 477 20.08 -33.16 -27.31
C ALA A 477 21.53 -32.85 -27.67
N GLU A 478 22.36 -32.45 -26.70
CA GLU A 478 23.78 -32.15 -26.88
C GLU A 478 24.57 -33.39 -27.33
N ALA A 479 24.25 -34.57 -26.79
CA ALA A 479 24.85 -35.85 -27.23
C ALA A 479 24.53 -36.20 -28.70
N HIS A 480 23.45 -35.63 -29.26
CA HIS A 480 23.08 -35.76 -30.67
C HIS A 480 23.53 -34.55 -31.52
N GLY A 481 24.36 -33.67 -30.97
CA GLY A 481 24.86 -32.48 -31.65
C GLY A 481 23.82 -31.38 -31.86
N ILE A 482 22.72 -31.42 -31.10
CA ILE A 482 21.65 -30.41 -31.14
C ILE A 482 21.85 -29.48 -29.94
N ASP A 483 22.00 -28.18 -30.17
CA ASP A 483 21.94 -27.17 -29.08
C ASP A 483 20.47 -27.01 -28.66
N PRO A 484 20.08 -27.50 -27.46
CA PRO A 484 18.69 -27.46 -26.98
C PRO A 484 18.29 -26.08 -26.47
N TRP A 485 19.25 -25.16 -26.33
CA TRP A 485 19.05 -23.86 -25.70
C TRP A 485 18.78 -22.77 -26.74
N GLN A 486 17.67 -22.04 -26.57
CA GLN A 486 17.47 -20.79 -27.31
C GLN A 486 18.17 -19.64 -26.58
N LYS A 487 19.26 -19.13 -27.15
CA LYS A 487 19.86 -17.86 -26.74
C LYS A 487 19.00 -16.70 -27.23
N LYS A 488 18.09 -16.23 -26.39
CA LYS A 488 17.29 -15.03 -26.66
C LYS A 488 18.03 -13.80 -26.14
N LEU A 489 18.05 -12.73 -26.94
CA LEU A 489 18.49 -11.42 -26.46
C LEU A 489 17.60 -11.04 -25.27
N ILE A 490 18.23 -10.76 -24.13
CA ILE A 490 17.50 -10.33 -22.94
C ILE A 490 16.75 -9.01 -23.21
N GLY A 491 15.63 -8.82 -22.51
CA GLY A 491 14.78 -7.65 -22.73
C GLY A 491 15.53 -6.35 -22.45
N ILE A 492 15.12 -5.27 -23.11
CA ILE A 492 15.71 -3.92 -22.96
C ILE A 492 15.86 -3.55 -21.48
N THR A 493 14.85 -3.82 -20.65
CA THR A 493 14.87 -3.53 -19.21
C THR A 493 15.95 -4.31 -18.47
N ASP A 494 16.08 -5.60 -18.72
CA ASP A 494 17.07 -6.45 -18.05
C ASP A 494 18.48 -6.15 -18.56
N MET A 495 18.63 -5.86 -19.85
CA MET A 495 19.88 -5.37 -20.44
C MET A 495 20.28 -4.01 -19.83
N THR A 496 19.30 -3.11 -19.64
CA THR A 496 19.52 -1.80 -19.01
C THR A 496 19.92 -1.94 -17.54
N LYS A 497 19.35 -2.91 -16.82
CA LYS A 497 19.74 -3.21 -15.43
C LYS A 497 21.16 -3.77 -15.34
N LEU A 498 21.56 -4.62 -16.28
CA LEU A 498 22.89 -5.23 -16.29
C LEU A 498 24.00 -4.26 -16.71
N MET A 499 23.73 -3.39 -17.70
CA MET A 499 24.71 -2.42 -18.20
C MET A 499 24.66 -1.08 -17.44
N GLY A 500 23.56 -0.80 -16.74
CA GLY A 500 23.30 0.52 -16.19
C GLY A 500 22.78 1.49 -17.26
N LYS A 501 21.89 2.41 -16.85
CA LYS A 501 21.15 3.27 -17.79
C LYS A 501 22.04 4.11 -18.70
N LYS A 502 23.17 4.62 -18.18
CA LYS A 502 24.10 5.47 -18.93
C LYS A 502 24.82 4.69 -20.03
N GLU A 503 25.43 3.56 -19.67
CA GLU A 503 26.18 2.71 -20.61
C GLU A 503 25.25 2.04 -21.62
N PHE A 504 24.04 1.66 -21.20
CA PHE A 504 23.01 1.17 -22.11
C PHE A 504 22.62 2.19 -23.18
N THR A 505 22.39 3.46 -22.79
CA THR A 505 22.05 4.52 -23.74
C THR A 505 23.23 4.90 -24.63
N GLU A 506 24.46 4.94 -24.10
CA GLU A 506 25.66 5.27 -24.88
C GLU A 506 26.03 4.19 -25.90
N GLN A 507 25.89 2.90 -25.55
CA GLN A 507 26.37 1.79 -26.39
C GLN A 507 25.27 1.18 -27.27
N LEU A 508 24.03 1.13 -26.78
CA LEU A 508 22.91 0.45 -27.45
C LEU A 508 21.80 1.41 -27.87
N GLY A 509 21.95 2.71 -27.59
CA GLY A 509 21.03 3.78 -27.99
C GLY A 509 20.70 3.74 -29.49
N ASP A 510 21.74 3.66 -30.33
CA ASP A 510 21.62 3.66 -31.78
C ASP A 510 21.05 2.35 -32.34
N CYS A 511 20.97 1.30 -31.52
CA CYS A 511 20.38 0.00 -31.87
C CYS A 511 18.89 -0.10 -31.49
N LEU A 512 18.34 0.92 -30.82
CA LEU A 512 16.95 0.97 -30.40
C LEU A 512 16.10 1.70 -31.45
N ILE A 513 15.18 0.97 -32.05
CA ILE A 513 14.10 1.57 -32.81
C ILE A 513 12.93 1.69 -31.83
N LYS A 514 12.39 2.90 -31.63
CA LYS A 514 11.08 3.09 -31.02
C LYS A 514 10.07 3.11 -32.16
N PRO A 515 9.52 1.95 -32.59
CA PRO A 515 8.48 1.97 -33.61
C PRO A 515 7.32 2.81 -33.07
N GLU A 516 6.73 3.62 -33.93
CA GLU A 516 5.46 4.26 -33.61
C GLU A 516 4.46 3.17 -33.24
N GLY A 517 3.83 3.32 -32.08
CA GLY A 517 2.84 2.36 -31.62
C GLY A 517 1.72 2.28 -32.65
N ALA A 518 1.30 1.06 -33.01
CA ALA A 518 0.19 0.91 -33.95
C ALA A 518 -1.03 1.71 -33.47
N PRO A 519 -1.68 2.50 -34.35
CA PRO A 519 -2.84 3.30 -33.98
C PRO A 519 -3.89 2.39 -33.35
N THR A 520 -4.30 2.74 -32.13
CA THR A 520 -5.26 1.97 -31.34
C THR A 520 -6.40 2.90 -31.00
N LEU A 521 -7.63 2.50 -31.35
CA LEU A 521 -8.83 3.25 -31.00
C LEU A 521 -9.11 3.08 -29.51
N VAL A 522 -9.27 4.20 -28.81
CA VAL A 522 -9.48 4.29 -27.36
C VAL A 522 -10.60 5.30 -27.09
N PRO A 523 -11.34 5.18 -25.97
CA PRO A 523 -12.36 6.17 -25.60
C PRO A 523 -11.77 7.59 -25.47
N GLU A 524 -12.57 8.64 -25.72
CA GLU A 524 -12.12 10.05 -25.62
C GLU A 524 -11.61 10.46 -24.22
N SER A 525 -11.98 9.70 -23.18
CA SER A 525 -11.47 9.88 -21.82
C SER A 525 -10.02 9.42 -21.64
N ASP A 526 -9.45 8.72 -22.63
CA ASP A 526 -8.05 8.35 -22.63
C ASP A 526 -7.18 9.62 -22.79
N PRO A 527 -6.20 9.87 -21.89
CA PRO A 527 -5.43 11.11 -21.88
C PRO A 527 -4.44 11.21 -23.05
N ARG A 528 -4.29 10.17 -23.88
CA ARG A 528 -3.42 10.20 -25.05
C ARG A 528 -4.02 11.09 -26.14
N PRO A 529 -3.24 12.01 -26.74
CA PRO A 529 -3.73 12.89 -27.78
C PRO A 529 -4.18 12.09 -29.01
N ALA A 530 -5.30 12.49 -29.62
CA ALA A 530 -5.81 11.89 -30.84
C ALA A 530 -4.81 12.04 -31.99
N LEU A 531 -4.66 10.99 -32.80
CA LEU A 531 -3.83 11.02 -34.00
C LEU A 531 -4.60 11.74 -35.13
N THR A 532 -3.96 12.69 -35.80
CA THR A 532 -4.45 13.25 -37.07
C THR A 532 -4.22 12.23 -38.18
N PRO A 533 -5.26 11.85 -38.97
CA PRO A 533 -5.09 10.91 -40.06
C PRO A 533 -4.32 11.55 -41.23
N ASP A 534 -3.31 10.85 -41.74
CA ASP A 534 -2.60 11.23 -42.96
C ASP A 534 -3.51 11.00 -44.18
N ASN A 535 -3.74 12.04 -44.98
CA ASN A 535 -4.49 11.96 -46.24
C ASN A 535 -3.55 11.59 -47.41
N ALA A 536 -4.09 10.93 -48.44
CA ALA A 536 -3.36 10.41 -49.60
C ALA A 536 -2.58 11.47 -50.42
N GLU A 537 -2.75 12.77 -50.15
CA GLU A 537 -1.99 13.86 -50.79
C GLU A 537 -0.53 13.95 -50.32
N THR A 538 -0.17 13.35 -49.17
CA THR A 538 1.22 13.37 -48.67
C THR A 538 2.15 12.35 -49.34
N TYR A 539 1.61 11.40 -50.13
CA TYR A 539 2.40 10.30 -50.73
C TYR A 539 2.74 10.45 -52.22
N PHE A 540 2.16 11.41 -52.95
CA PHE A 540 2.39 11.56 -54.39
C PHE A 540 2.97 12.94 -54.73
N VAL A 541 4.29 13.02 -54.89
CA VAL A 541 4.93 14.15 -55.58
C VAL A 541 4.76 13.96 -57.09
N ALA A 542 4.16 14.93 -57.77
CA ALA A 542 4.07 14.95 -59.22
C ALA A 542 5.47 15.00 -59.84
N ILE A 543 5.78 14.06 -60.75
CA ILE A 543 6.99 14.11 -61.58
C ILE A 543 6.73 15.14 -62.69
N GLU A 544 7.42 16.28 -62.65
CA GLU A 544 7.46 17.20 -63.79
C GLU A 544 8.24 16.54 -64.94
N ALA A 545 7.63 16.50 -66.12
CA ALA A 545 8.26 16.01 -67.34
C ALA A 545 9.24 17.05 -67.90
N ALA A 546 10.38 16.55 -68.39
CA ALA A 546 11.52 17.32 -68.91
C ALA A 546 11.20 18.24 -70.10
#